data_AF-A0A7Y5WZF4-F1
#
_entry.id   AF-A0A7Y5WZF4-F1
#
_cell.length_a   1.000
_cell.length_b   1.000
_cell.length_c   1.000
_cell.angle_alpha   90.00
_cell.angle_beta   90.00
_cell.angle_gamma   90.00
#
_symmetry.space_group_name_H-M   'P 1'
#
loop_
_entity.id
_entity.type
_entity.pdbx_description
1 polymer ?
#
loop_
_entity_poly.entity_id
_entity_poly.type
_entity_poly.pdbx_seq_one_letter_code
_entity_poly.pdbx_strand_id
1 'polypeptide(L)'
;VLPIRVAGWQPAADGRNLVYGRSDQLIAGLDRAVDPNGDGDSHDAVRVALIGVSEPYAAFTRGPEAIAVQGALNLNTLVVTPAGNDGPAGPTFGSVAGPAGAPGALAVGATDARRTQPRVRVVLRRGLDVILDRYLPLLGPVAPAHSLTLRVATPRSTRGLAGASSVDYFDRKGFSLVAGRAVLVPVGSDPQASALAASRAGAAAVILYGGSLPPGSLRVAEDQSAPVVVVPETAAVELLAAQRAGIDVGIAVGARQNPANPDRGFVAGFSSRGLAFDGTVKPNVAAPGIALATSEPGAATDGSPIYGTVNGTSAAAATVAGGAALLAQMRPDLDGQALNSLLVGYAARGGAPSVDVGAGTFRLGTSAVGEVAAQPSTFGFGIWEGPRWHSTRTLVVRNVSTRRLQLSVKSVADGESEALEFKVVPDKLVLRAGRAVRIKVTVTAPAAPHSRLVSGVIQITAAGSEALRVPWALGFRRYSANLVPRVTLSKTSFKPSDANPAVLTVQAGNLVRDQGLQIQPVSRLDILLYTASGRFIGVMARLRNLLPGSYSFGITGRGPTSVQLARGAYELRLAAWPTLPLDAQPSRAQVSFRIE
;
A
#
# COMPACT_ATOMS: atom_id res chain seq x y z
N VAL A 1 -22.42 -6.22 3.05
CA VAL A 1 -21.19 -5.46 2.80
C VAL A 1 -21.57 -4.27 1.95
N LEU A 2 -21.31 -3.05 2.41
CA LEU A 2 -21.46 -1.87 1.55
C LEU A 2 -20.08 -1.58 0.92
N PRO A 3 -19.87 -1.84 -0.39
CA PRO A 3 -18.69 -1.33 -1.05
C PRO A 3 -18.82 0.20 -1.12
N ILE A 4 -17.89 0.92 -0.50
CA ILE A 4 -17.89 2.37 -0.61
C ILE A 4 -17.36 2.71 -1.99
N ARG A 5 -18.19 3.35 -2.83
CA ARG A 5 -17.79 3.79 -4.16
C ARG A 5 -16.97 5.06 -4.07
N VAL A 6 -15.70 4.91 -3.66
CA VAL A 6 -14.76 6.03 -3.48
C VAL A 6 -13.95 6.32 -4.73
N ALA A 7 -13.97 5.42 -5.71
CA ALA A 7 -13.33 5.62 -7.01
C ALA A 7 -14.28 5.18 -8.13
N GLY A 8 -14.20 5.87 -9.25
CA GLY A 8 -15.00 5.62 -10.43
C GLY A 8 -14.54 6.47 -11.58
N TRP A 9 -15.07 6.20 -12.77
CA TRP A 9 -14.84 7.04 -13.94
C TRP A 9 -15.36 8.45 -13.65
N GLN A 10 -14.44 9.40 -13.63
CA GLN A 10 -14.70 10.81 -13.42
C GLN A 10 -14.00 11.61 -14.52
N PRO A 11 -14.60 12.69 -15.02
CA PRO A 11 -13.94 13.57 -15.98
C PRO A 11 -12.71 14.20 -15.33
N ALA A 12 -11.55 13.97 -15.92
CA ALA A 12 -10.30 14.60 -15.56
C ALA A 12 -10.19 15.99 -16.18
N ALA A 13 -9.26 16.80 -15.67
CA ALA A 13 -9.04 18.17 -16.12
C ALA A 13 -8.64 18.28 -17.61
N ASP A 14 -8.18 17.20 -18.21
CA ASP A 14 -7.85 17.09 -19.64
C ASP A 14 -9.02 16.61 -20.52
N GLY A 15 -10.22 16.45 -19.94
CA GLY A 15 -11.44 16.00 -20.63
C GLY A 15 -11.55 14.48 -20.79
N ARG A 16 -10.57 13.69 -20.34
CA ARG A 16 -10.64 12.22 -20.35
C ARG A 16 -11.38 11.71 -19.13
N ASN A 17 -12.07 10.58 -19.24
CA ASN A 17 -12.55 9.90 -18.04
C ASN A 17 -11.38 9.13 -17.42
N LEU A 18 -11.05 9.40 -16.16
CA LEU A 18 -10.07 8.65 -15.38
C LEU A 18 -10.76 7.97 -14.20
N VAL A 19 -10.26 6.81 -13.79
CA VAL A 19 -10.68 6.17 -12.54
C VAL A 19 -9.81 6.70 -11.42
N TYR A 20 -10.33 7.61 -10.62
CA TYR A 20 -9.67 8.08 -9.40
C TYR A 20 -10.68 8.22 -8.27
N GLY A 21 -10.16 8.33 -7.04
CA GLY A 21 -10.92 8.63 -5.84
C GLY A 21 -10.28 9.79 -5.09
N ARG A 22 -11.09 10.60 -4.42
CA ARG A 22 -10.64 11.71 -3.59
C ARG A 22 -10.93 11.45 -2.11
N SER A 23 -10.12 12.06 -1.23
CA SER A 23 -10.29 11.95 0.21
C SER A 23 -11.69 12.36 0.70
N ASP A 24 -12.28 13.41 0.12
CA ASP A 24 -13.62 13.89 0.45
C ASP A 24 -14.71 12.87 0.07
N GLN A 25 -14.56 12.20 -1.09
CA GLN A 25 -15.46 11.13 -1.52
C GLN A 25 -15.39 9.91 -0.61
N LEU A 26 -14.17 9.56 -0.17
CA LEU A 26 -13.95 8.50 0.80
C LEU A 26 -14.63 8.82 2.14
N ILE A 27 -14.44 10.03 2.66
CA ILE A 27 -15.03 10.45 3.92
C ILE A 27 -16.56 10.46 3.84
N ALA A 28 -17.15 11.08 2.82
CA ALA A 28 -18.59 11.11 2.64
C ALA A 28 -19.20 9.69 2.53
N GLY A 29 -18.49 8.77 1.89
CA GLY A 29 -18.90 7.38 1.82
C GLY A 29 -18.82 6.63 3.16
N LEU A 30 -17.87 6.97 4.03
CA LEU A 30 -17.79 6.45 5.40
C LEU A 30 -18.88 7.05 6.29
N ASP A 31 -19.14 8.35 6.19
CA ASP A 31 -20.24 9.02 6.89
C ASP A 31 -21.58 8.37 6.52
N ARG A 32 -21.78 8.09 5.23
CA ARG A 32 -22.97 7.36 4.75
C ARG A 32 -23.04 5.90 5.22
N ALA A 33 -21.91 5.28 5.51
CA ALA A 33 -21.86 3.90 5.99
C ALA A 33 -22.26 3.81 7.47
N VAL A 34 -21.87 4.81 8.27
CA VAL A 34 -22.21 4.88 9.70
C VAL A 34 -23.60 5.45 9.96
N ASP A 35 -24.14 6.22 9.01
CA ASP A 35 -25.50 6.77 9.04
C ASP A 35 -26.18 6.62 7.64
N PRO A 36 -26.70 5.40 7.34
CA PRO A 36 -27.37 5.11 6.08
C PRO A 36 -28.76 5.74 5.91
N ASN A 37 -29.31 6.51 6.84
CA ASN A 37 -30.56 7.24 6.62
C ASN A 37 -30.40 8.77 6.74
N GLY A 38 -29.26 9.24 7.25
CA GLY A 38 -28.89 10.65 7.40
C GLY A 38 -29.55 11.35 8.60
N ASP A 39 -30.01 10.60 9.61
CA ASP A 39 -30.72 11.15 10.77
C ASP A 39 -29.81 11.47 11.97
N GLY A 40 -28.52 11.15 11.88
CA GLY A 40 -27.53 11.32 12.93
C GLY A 40 -27.48 10.20 13.97
N ASP A 41 -28.30 9.15 13.83
CA ASP A 41 -28.24 7.92 14.59
C ASP A 41 -27.37 6.87 13.86
N SER A 42 -26.51 6.17 14.59
CA SER A 42 -25.65 5.12 14.06
C SER A 42 -26.15 3.70 14.34
N HIS A 43 -27.37 3.53 14.88
CA HIS A 43 -27.90 2.19 15.16
C HIS A 43 -28.16 1.37 13.89
N ASP A 44 -28.38 2.03 12.74
CA ASP A 44 -28.54 1.41 11.43
C ASP A 44 -27.22 1.33 10.63
N ALA A 45 -26.09 1.68 11.25
CA ALA A 45 -24.76 1.60 10.65
C ALA A 45 -24.48 0.23 10.01
N VAL A 46 -23.84 0.26 8.84
CA VAL A 46 -23.42 -0.98 8.18
C VAL A 46 -22.29 -1.64 8.98
N ARG A 47 -22.42 -2.94 9.27
CA ARG A 47 -21.42 -3.65 10.09
C ARG A 47 -20.02 -3.73 9.45
N VAL A 48 -19.97 -3.76 8.11
CA VAL A 48 -18.73 -3.91 7.33
C VAL A 48 -18.77 -3.03 6.07
N ALA A 49 -17.77 -2.15 5.96
CA ALA A 49 -17.50 -1.31 4.81
C ALA A 49 -16.20 -1.77 4.11
N LEU A 50 -16.23 -1.86 2.78
CA LEU A 50 -15.06 -2.20 1.97
C LEU A 50 -14.59 -0.96 1.20
N ILE A 51 -13.30 -0.65 1.31
CA ILE A 51 -12.60 0.31 0.45
C ILE A 51 -11.82 -0.49 -0.60
N GLY A 52 -12.10 -0.27 -1.88
CA GLY A 52 -11.52 -1.07 -2.98
C GLY A 52 -10.26 -0.48 -3.62
N VAL A 53 -9.82 0.72 -3.21
CA VAL A 53 -8.67 1.44 -3.76
C VAL A 53 -7.73 1.88 -2.66
N SER A 54 -6.54 2.33 -3.05
CA SER A 54 -5.51 2.78 -2.11
C SER A 54 -4.67 3.90 -2.67
N GLU A 55 -4.25 4.82 -1.82
CA GLU A 55 -3.26 5.85 -2.13
C GLU A 55 -1.84 5.30 -1.84
N PRO A 56 -1.00 5.06 -2.86
CA PRO A 56 0.32 4.46 -2.69
C PRO A 56 1.16 5.15 -1.62
N TYR A 57 1.84 4.37 -0.79
CA TYR A 57 2.75 4.84 0.26
C TYR A 57 2.15 5.76 1.35
N ALA A 58 0.84 6.04 1.34
CA ALA A 58 0.22 7.01 2.25
C ALA A 58 -0.24 6.39 3.59
N ALA A 59 0.63 5.65 4.29
CA ALA A 59 0.32 4.98 5.56
C ALA A 59 0.17 5.93 6.77
N PHE A 60 -0.44 7.10 6.59
CA PHE A 60 -0.68 8.07 7.64
C PHE A 60 -1.74 7.57 8.63
N THR A 61 -1.45 7.72 9.92
CA THR A 61 -2.34 7.24 11.00
C THR A 61 -3.21 8.35 11.60
N ARG A 62 -3.00 9.60 11.18
CA ARG A 62 -3.70 10.80 11.66
C ARG A 62 -4.13 11.73 10.51
N GLY A 63 -4.23 11.18 9.30
CA GLY A 63 -4.85 11.86 8.16
C GLY A 63 -6.37 11.96 8.30
N PRO A 64 -7.01 12.82 7.48
CA PRO A 64 -8.47 12.94 7.48
C PRO A 64 -9.16 11.60 7.21
N GLU A 65 -8.61 10.77 6.31
CA GLU A 65 -9.10 9.43 6.02
C GLU A 65 -8.91 8.50 7.23
N ALA A 66 -7.76 8.57 7.91
CA ALA A 66 -7.48 7.74 9.08
C ALA A 66 -8.40 8.07 10.26
N ILE A 67 -8.73 9.35 10.44
CA ILE A 67 -9.69 9.83 11.44
C ILE A 67 -11.08 9.29 11.11
N ALA A 68 -11.54 9.42 9.86
CA ALA A 68 -12.84 8.91 9.42
C ALA A 68 -12.95 7.38 9.58
N VAL A 69 -11.91 6.64 9.22
CA VAL A 69 -11.86 5.17 9.41
C VAL A 69 -11.93 4.79 10.89
N GLN A 70 -11.23 5.50 11.77
CA GLN A 70 -11.32 5.26 13.21
C GLN A 70 -12.70 5.63 13.77
N GLY A 71 -13.30 6.73 13.28
CA GLY A 71 -14.67 7.13 13.60
C GLY A 71 -15.68 6.06 13.22
N ALA A 72 -15.59 5.51 12.01
CA ALA A 72 -16.43 4.41 11.56
C ALA A 72 -16.34 3.18 12.48
N LEU A 73 -15.12 2.79 12.86
CA LEU A 73 -14.94 1.67 13.81
C LEU A 73 -15.56 1.98 15.18
N ASN A 74 -15.48 3.22 15.66
CA ASN A 74 -16.10 3.64 16.92
C ASN A 74 -17.63 3.63 16.84
N LEU A 75 -18.20 3.86 15.65
CA LEU A 75 -19.62 3.74 15.31
C LEU A 75 -19.97 2.35 14.78
N ASN A 76 -19.28 1.31 15.26
CA ASN A 76 -19.56 -0.11 15.00
C ASN A 76 -19.45 -0.57 13.53
N THR A 77 -18.84 0.24 12.66
CA THR A 77 -18.59 -0.08 11.25
C THR A 77 -17.14 -0.51 11.04
N LEU A 78 -16.91 -1.79 10.76
CA LEU A 78 -15.55 -2.27 10.43
C LEU A 78 -15.18 -1.88 9.00
N VAL A 79 -14.10 -1.11 8.85
CA VAL A 79 -13.56 -0.73 7.53
C VAL A 79 -12.45 -1.70 7.10
N VAL A 80 -12.65 -2.38 5.97
CA VAL A 80 -11.68 -3.30 5.37
C VAL A 80 -11.01 -2.63 4.18
N THR A 81 -9.68 -2.64 4.13
CA THR A 81 -8.90 -1.88 3.15
C THR A 81 -7.77 -2.72 2.53
N PRO A 82 -7.43 -2.55 1.24
CA PRO A 82 -6.22 -3.10 0.66
C PRO A 82 -4.98 -2.52 1.34
N ALA A 83 -3.94 -3.33 1.55
CA ALA A 83 -2.67 -2.83 2.07
C ALA A 83 -1.89 -1.98 1.06
N GLY A 84 -2.15 -2.13 -0.24
CA GLY A 84 -1.39 -1.52 -1.35
C GLY A 84 -0.69 -2.56 -2.23
N ASN A 85 -0.25 -2.15 -3.42
CA ASN A 85 0.39 -3.02 -4.41
C ASN A 85 1.83 -2.57 -4.76
N ASP A 86 2.49 -1.90 -3.81
CA ASP A 86 3.78 -1.24 -4.00
C ASP A 86 4.99 -2.13 -3.63
N GLY A 87 4.73 -3.41 -3.31
CA GLY A 87 5.74 -4.44 -3.04
C GLY A 87 6.52 -4.21 -1.74
N PRO A 88 7.71 -4.81 -1.59
CA PRO A 88 8.52 -4.63 -0.39
C PRO A 88 9.06 -3.20 -0.26
N ALA A 89 9.07 -2.68 0.97
CA ALA A 89 9.76 -1.46 1.35
C ALA A 89 10.93 -1.78 2.29
N GLY A 90 11.75 -0.78 2.61
CA GLY A 90 12.79 -0.96 3.61
C GLY A 90 12.24 -1.09 5.04
N PRO A 91 13.08 -1.47 6.02
CA PRO A 91 12.64 -2.05 7.29
C PRO A 91 11.87 -1.13 8.26
N THR A 92 12.00 0.20 8.18
CA THR A 92 11.40 1.09 9.21
C THR A 92 10.02 1.58 8.81
N PHE A 93 9.85 2.06 7.57
CA PHE A 93 8.57 2.48 7.03
C PHE A 93 8.23 1.69 5.79
N GLY A 94 7.02 1.16 5.79
CA GLY A 94 6.50 0.27 4.79
C GLY A 94 6.10 0.95 3.49
N SER A 95 5.61 0.13 2.59
CA SER A 95 4.91 0.51 1.35
C SER A 95 3.40 0.50 1.52
N VAL A 96 2.91 0.38 2.75
CA VAL A 96 1.47 0.39 3.08
C VAL A 96 0.84 1.68 2.54
N ALA A 97 -0.33 1.53 1.95
CA ALA A 97 -1.06 2.60 1.31
C ALA A 97 -2.10 3.25 2.24
N GLY A 98 -2.58 4.44 1.87
CA GLY A 98 -3.73 5.08 2.52
C GLY A 98 -5.05 4.49 2.01
N PRO A 99 -6.08 4.31 2.86
CA PRO A 99 -6.13 4.58 4.30
C PRO A 99 -5.75 3.36 5.18
N ALA A 100 -5.07 2.35 4.63
CA ALA A 100 -4.75 1.11 5.35
C ALA A 100 -3.83 1.31 6.55
N GLY A 101 -3.04 2.39 6.55
CA GLY A 101 -2.27 2.85 7.71
C GLY A 101 -3.14 3.29 8.90
N ALA A 102 -4.43 3.54 8.73
CA ALA A 102 -5.31 3.97 9.82
C ALA A 102 -5.37 2.91 10.94
N PRO A 103 -5.30 3.31 12.23
CA PRO A 103 -5.40 2.39 13.36
C PRO A 103 -6.70 1.55 13.34
N GLY A 104 -7.81 2.17 12.92
CA GLY A 104 -9.12 1.51 12.82
C GLY A 104 -9.33 0.64 11.57
N ALA A 105 -8.44 0.71 10.57
CA ALA A 105 -8.57 -0.10 9.36
C ALA A 105 -8.19 -1.57 9.60
N LEU A 106 -8.96 -2.49 9.02
CA LEU A 106 -8.51 -3.86 8.77
C LEU A 106 -7.78 -3.89 7.41
N ALA A 107 -6.46 -3.68 7.45
CA ALA A 107 -5.61 -3.69 6.27
C ALA A 107 -5.29 -5.12 5.82
N VAL A 108 -5.45 -5.40 4.52
CA VAL A 108 -5.35 -6.76 3.98
C VAL A 108 -4.24 -6.86 2.92
N GLY A 109 -3.24 -7.69 3.20
CA GLY A 109 -2.21 -8.10 2.24
C GLY A 109 -2.69 -9.22 1.32
N ALA A 110 -1.95 -9.48 0.24
CA ALA A 110 -2.31 -10.49 -0.76
C ALA A 110 -1.39 -11.72 -0.70
N THR A 111 -1.96 -12.91 -0.81
CA THR A 111 -1.24 -14.19 -0.99
C THR A 111 -1.66 -14.89 -2.27
N ASP A 112 -0.83 -15.83 -2.74
CA ASP A 112 -1.23 -16.77 -3.79
C ASP A 112 -1.89 -18.01 -3.18
N ALA A 113 -3.17 -18.25 -3.46
CA ALA A 113 -3.88 -19.43 -2.96
C ALA A 113 -3.90 -20.61 -3.96
N ARG A 114 -3.39 -20.41 -5.18
CA ARG A 114 -3.56 -21.35 -6.29
C ARG A 114 -2.71 -22.58 -6.09
N ARG A 115 -3.27 -23.74 -6.45
CA ARG A 115 -2.57 -25.03 -6.37
C ARG A 115 -1.53 -25.21 -7.48
N THR A 116 -1.81 -24.62 -8.63
CA THR A 116 -0.98 -24.69 -9.83
C THR A 116 -0.88 -23.30 -10.46
N GLN A 117 0.17 -23.07 -11.23
CA GLN A 117 0.36 -21.79 -11.93
C GLN A 117 0.72 -22.01 -13.40
N PRO A 118 0.13 -21.24 -14.34
CA PRO A 118 0.37 -21.43 -15.76
C PRO A 118 1.78 -20.96 -16.14
N ARG A 119 2.55 -21.83 -16.79
CA ARG A 119 3.90 -21.56 -17.28
C ARG A 119 4.05 -22.01 -18.72
N VAL A 120 4.97 -21.37 -19.44
CA VAL A 120 5.39 -21.77 -20.79
C VAL A 120 6.91 -21.82 -20.85
N ARG A 121 7.46 -22.78 -21.59
CA ARG A 121 8.90 -22.78 -21.87
C ARG A 121 9.20 -21.65 -22.85
N VAL A 122 10.13 -20.78 -22.50
CA VAL A 122 10.56 -19.66 -23.33
C VAL A 122 12.04 -19.82 -23.64
N VAL A 123 12.37 -19.74 -24.92
CA VAL A 123 13.75 -19.68 -25.41
C VAL A 123 13.96 -18.33 -26.07
N LEU A 124 14.95 -17.56 -25.63
CA LEU A 124 15.37 -16.31 -26.28
C LEU A 124 16.71 -16.52 -26.96
N ARG A 125 16.85 -15.99 -28.17
CA ARG A 125 18.07 -16.12 -28.97
C ARG A 125 18.54 -14.79 -29.55
N ARG A 126 19.86 -14.64 -29.68
CA ARG A 126 20.54 -13.64 -30.50
C ARG A 126 21.41 -14.38 -31.52
N GLY A 127 21.15 -14.22 -32.82
CA GLY A 127 21.74 -15.05 -33.85
C GLY A 127 21.52 -16.55 -33.55
N LEU A 128 22.62 -17.27 -33.31
CA LEU A 128 22.65 -18.69 -32.95
C LEU A 128 22.78 -18.94 -31.43
N ASP A 129 23.07 -17.90 -30.64
CA ASP A 129 23.25 -18.03 -29.19
C ASP A 129 21.90 -18.07 -28.47
N VAL A 130 21.75 -19.02 -27.55
CA VAL A 130 20.63 -19.06 -26.60
C VAL A 130 20.99 -18.24 -25.37
N ILE A 131 20.26 -17.16 -25.12
CA ILE A 131 20.48 -16.27 -23.97
C ILE A 131 19.54 -16.59 -22.80
N LEU A 132 18.44 -17.30 -23.07
CA LEU A 132 17.50 -17.78 -22.06
C LEU A 132 16.85 -19.07 -22.54
N ASP A 133 16.79 -20.10 -21.70
CA ASP A 133 15.95 -21.28 -21.88
C ASP A 133 15.42 -21.73 -20.51
N ARG A 134 14.14 -21.46 -20.24
CA ARG A 134 13.45 -21.88 -19.00
C ARG A 134 11.94 -21.73 -19.08
N TYR A 135 11.24 -22.32 -18.12
CA TYR A 135 9.82 -22.04 -17.92
C TYR A 135 9.61 -20.66 -17.29
N LEU A 136 8.79 -19.83 -17.92
CA LEU A 136 8.41 -18.50 -17.44
C LEU A 136 6.90 -18.43 -17.13
N PRO A 137 6.48 -17.50 -16.25
CA PRO A 137 5.07 -17.18 -16.04
C PRO A 137 4.35 -16.90 -17.37
N LEU A 138 3.24 -17.61 -17.60
CA LEU A 138 2.26 -17.20 -18.59
C LEU A 138 1.28 -16.26 -17.91
N LEU A 139 1.23 -15.01 -18.36
CA LEU A 139 0.50 -13.96 -17.65
C LEU A 139 -0.97 -13.90 -18.03
N GLY A 140 -1.33 -14.23 -19.28
CA GLY A 140 -2.70 -14.23 -19.77
C GLY A 140 -3.30 -15.62 -19.96
N PRO A 141 -4.60 -15.69 -20.29
CA PRO A 141 -5.32 -16.95 -20.57
C PRO A 141 -4.95 -17.55 -21.93
N VAL A 142 -4.33 -16.79 -22.83
CA VAL A 142 -3.90 -17.29 -24.13
C VAL A 142 -2.60 -18.05 -24.00
N ALA A 143 -2.57 -19.28 -24.51
CA ALA A 143 -1.37 -20.07 -24.66
C ALA A 143 -1.26 -20.57 -26.10
N PRO A 144 -0.03 -20.79 -26.62
CA PRO A 144 0.13 -21.45 -27.90
C PRO A 144 -0.41 -22.88 -27.87
N ALA A 145 -1.18 -23.26 -28.90
CA ALA A 145 -1.52 -24.66 -29.15
C ALA A 145 -0.30 -25.49 -29.59
N HIS A 146 0.64 -24.84 -30.29
CA HIS A 146 1.92 -25.38 -30.74
C HIS A 146 3.03 -24.39 -30.46
N SER A 147 4.29 -24.86 -30.42
CA SER A 147 5.44 -23.97 -30.18
C SER A 147 5.50 -22.85 -31.23
N LEU A 148 5.43 -21.60 -30.78
CA LEU A 148 5.64 -20.42 -31.63
C LEU A 148 7.13 -20.17 -31.74
N THR A 149 7.63 -19.85 -32.93
CA THR A 149 8.97 -19.32 -33.13
C THR A 149 8.88 -18.02 -33.91
N LEU A 150 9.22 -16.91 -33.27
CA LEU A 150 8.96 -15.56 -33.78
C LEU A 150 10.24 -14.73 -33.77
N ARG A 151 10.36 -13.81 -34.74
CA ARG A 151 11.32 -12.71 -34.64
C ARG A 151 10.82 -11.69 -33.62
N VAL A 152 11.74 -11.06 -32.88
CA VAL A 152 11.40 -10.03 -31.90
C VAL A 152 11.40 -8.65 -32.56
N ALA A 153 10.36 -7.86 -32.29
CA ALA A 153 10.22 -6.46 -32.68
C ALA A 153 10.19 -5.56 -31.45
N THR A 154 10.70 -4.33 -31.61
CA THR A 154 10.58 -3.27 -30.61
C THR A 154 9.69 -2.16 -31.15
N PRO A 155 8.67 -1.73 -30.39
CA PRO A 155 7.84 -0.61 -30.80
C PRO A 155 8.57 0.71 -30.61
N ARG A 156 8.02 1.79 -31.17
CA ARG A 156 8.58 3.12 -30.97
C ARG A 156 8.20 3.61 -29.57
N SER A 157 9.16 4.21 -28.86
CA SER A 157 8.89 4.90 -27.60
C SER A 157 8.76 6.39 -27.84
N THR A 158 7.70 7.01 -27.33
CA THR A 158 7.51 8.46 -27.32
C THR A 158 7.58 8.97 -25.89
N ARG A 159 8.41 9.99 -25.63
CA ARG A 159 8.46 10.66 -24.33
C ARG A 159 7.35 11.70 -24.28
N GLY A 160 6.35 11.50 -23.41
CA GLY A 160 5.33 12.50 -23.12
C GLY A 160 5.85 13.63 -22.22
N LEU A 161 5.10 14.74 -22.18
CA LEU A 161 5.43 15.99 -21.46
C LEU A 161 5.55 15.86 -19.93
N ALA A 162 5.23 14.69 -19.36
CA ALA A 162 5.32 14.41 -17.92
C ALA A 162 6.28 13.24 -17.59
N GLY A 163 7.17 12.84 -18.51
CA GLY A 163 8.08 11.71 -18.31
C GLY A 163 7.44 10.33 -18.49
N ALA A 164 6.12 10.27 -18.75
CA ALA A 164 5.43 9.04 -19.16
C ALA A 164 5.88 8.64 -20.58
N SER A 165 6.44 7.45 -20.73
CA SER A 165 6.75 6.87 -22.03
C SER A 165 5.49 6.20 -22.60
N SER A 166 4.98 6.70 -23.71
CA SER A 166 3.91 6.04 -24.46
C SER A 166 4.51 5.15 -25.55
N VAL A 167 3.99 3.94 -25.69
CA VAL A 167 4.43 2.97 -26.70
C VAL A 167 3.58 3.13 -27.96
N ASP A 168 4.22 3.30 -29.10
CA ASP A 168 3.57 3.38 -30.41
C ASP A 168 3.93 2.15 -31.26
N TYR A 169 2.90 1.39 -31.63
CA TYR A 169 3.02 0.15 -32.39
C TYR A 169 2.89 0.35 -33.90
N PHE A 170 2.60 1.57 -34.35
CA PHE A 170 2.39 1.89 -35.76
C PHE A 170 3.48 2.82 -36.28
N ASP A 171 3.74 2.78 -37.59
CA ASP A 171 4.57 3.75 -38.26
C ASP A 171 3.78 5.05 -38.56
N ARG A 172 4.46 6.05 -39.12
CA ARG A 172 3.84 7.34 -39.46
C ARG A 172 2.75 7.24 -40.53
N LYS A 173 2.67 6.10 -41.24
CA LYS A 173 1.67 5.81 -42.28
C LYS A 173 0.55 4.90 -41.75
N GLY A 174 0.60 4.51 -40.47
CA GLY A 174 -0.39 3.64 -39.83
C GLY A 174 -0.13 2.14 -40.02
N PHE A 175 1.00 1.71 -40.56
CA PHE A 175 1.34 0.29 -40.66
C PHE A 175 1.86 -0.25 -39.34
N SER A 176 1.43 -1.45 -38.96
CA SER A 176 1.91 -2.10 -37.74
C SER A 176 3.38 -2.48 -37.85
N LEU A 177 4.16 -2.10 -36.84
CA LEU A 177 5.57 -2.47 -36.69
C LEU A 177 5.75 -3.88 -36.11
N VAL A 178 4.69 -4.45 -35.54
CA VAL A 178 4.72 -5.64 -34.69
C VAL A 178 3.89 -6.81 -35.23
N ALA A 179 3.16 -6.62 -36.33
CA ALA A 179 2.31 -7.64 -36.94
C ALA A 179 3.09 -8.95 -37.20
N GLY A 180 2.56 -10.06 -36.68
CA GLY A 180 3.15 -11.40 -36.82
C GLY A 180 4.46 -11.62 -36.06
N ARG A 181 4.89 -10.67 -35.23
CA ARG A 181 6.15 -10.73 -34.46
C ARG A 181 5.89 -10.81 -32.97
N ALA A 182 6.91 -11.18 -32.21
CA ALA A 182 6.89 -11.05 -30.77
C ALA A 182 7.35 -9.64 -30.39
N VAL A 183 6.57 -8.91 -29.59
CA VAL A 183 6.93 -7.54 -29.22
C VAL A 183 7.52 -7.47 -27.82
N LEU A 184 8.67 -6.79 -27.68
CA LEU A 184 9.34 -6.56 -26.40
C LEU A 184 8.99 -5.17 -25.86
N VAL A 185 8.32 -5.11 -24.70
CA VAL A 185 7.90 -3.86 -24.05
C VAL A 185 8.14 -3.90 -22.54
N PRO A 186 8.43 -2.75 -21.89
CA PRO A 186 8.48 -2.72 -20.43
C PRO A 186 7.10 -3.01 -19.84
N VAL A 187 7.06 -3.59 -18.64
CA VAL A 187 5.82 -3.87 -17.89
C VAL A 187 4.96 -2.60 -17.75
N GLY A 188 5.59 -1.45 -17.52
CA GLY A 188 4.91 -0.16 -17.39
C GLY A 188 3.99 -0.09 -16.17
N SER A 189 3.14 0.94 -16.12
CA SER A 189 2.13 1.12 -15.06
C SER A 189 0.83 0.36 -15.34
N ASP A 190 0.54 0.05 -16.61
CA ASP A 190 -0.61 -0.76 -17.04
C ASP A 190 -0.16 -1.85 -18.03
N PRO A 191 0.24 -3.02 -17.50
CA PRO A 191 0.67 -4.15 -18.31
C PRO A 191 -0.48 -4.75 -19.15
N GLN A 192 -1.73 -4.64 -18.67
CA GLN A 192 -2.91 -5.15 -19.37
C GLN A 192 -3.18 -4.33 -20.63
N ALA A 193 -3.23 -3.00 -20.49
CA ALA A 193 -3.43 -2.10 -21.63
C ALA A 193 -2.29 -2.25 -22.65
N SER A 194 -1.05 -2.41 -22.19
CA SER A 194 0.10 -2.62 -23.07
C SER A 194 0.00 -3.94 -23.86
N ALA A 195 -0.34 -5.04 -23.19
CA ALA A 195 -0.52 -6.34 -23.84
C ALA A 195 -1.70 -6.34 -24.83
N LEU A 196 -2.77 -5.62 -24.47
CA LEU A 196 -3.94 -5.48 -25.31
C LEU A 196 -3.66 -4.65 -26.57
N ALA A 197 -3.01 -3.48 -26.41
CA ALA A 197 -2.63 -2.62 -27.53
C ALA A 197 -1.69 -3.34 -28.51
N ALA A 198 -0.71 -4.09 -27.99
CA ALA A 198 0.15 -4.94 -28.79
C ALA A 198 -0.62 -6.01 -29.58
N SER A 199 -1.58 -6.68 -28.93
CA SER A 199 -2.41 -7.71 -29.58
C SER A 199 -3.27 -7.10 -30.69
N ARG A 200 -3.91 -5.95 -30.45
CA ARG A 200 -4.68 -5.20 -31.46
C ARG A 200 -3.82 -4.72 -32.63
N ALA A 201 -2.54 -4.42 -32.39
CA ALA A 201 -1.57 -4.12 -33.45
C ALA A 201 -1.08 -5.39 -34.21
N GLY A 202 -1.58 -6.57 -33.89
CA GLY A 202 -1.28 -7.82 -34.60
C GLY A 202 -0.03 -8.56 -34.09
N ALA A 203 0.49 -8.23 -32.90
CA ALA A 203 1.58 -8.99 -32.31
C ALA A 203 1.18 -10.47 -32.12
N ALA A 204 2.09 -11.39 -32.44
CA ALA A 204 1.87 -12.83 -32.27
C ALA A 204 2.30 -13.34 -30.88
N ALA A 205 3.07 -12.54 -30.13
CA ALA A 205 3.38 -12.74 -28.71
C ALA A 205 3.78 -11.40 -28.07
N VAL A 206 3.59 -11.26 -26.76
CA VAL A 206 4.02 -10.08 -26.00
C VAL A 206 5.02 -10.50 -24.93
N ILE A 207 6.18 -9.83 -24.92
CA ILE A 207 7.27 -10.05 -23.98
C ILE A 207 7.37 -8.80 -23.09
N LEU A 208 7.04 -8.96 -21.81
CA LEU A 208 7.17 -7.91 -20.80
C LEU A 208 8.52 -8.02 -20.07
N TYR A 209 9.11 -6.88 -19.69
CA TYR A 209 10.34 -6.85 -18.88
C TYR A 209 10.39 -5.66 -17.91
N GLY A 210 11.35 -5.66 -16.98
CA GLY A 210 11.53 -4.57 -16.01
C GLY A 210 10.57 -4.63 -14.82
N GLY A 211 9.99 -5.80 -14.56
CA GLY A 211 9.11 -6.06 -13.42
C GLY A 211 8.81 -7.54 -13.27
N SER A 212 8.18 -7.92 -12.15
CA SER A 212 7.67 -9.27 -11.93
C SER A 212 6.15 -9.22 -11.84
N LEU A 213 5.49 -10.13 -12.56
CA LEU A 213 4.04 -10.28 -12.56
C LEU A 213 3.71 -11.74 -12.26
N PRO A 214 2.74 -12.02 -11.36
CA PRO A 214 2.32 -13.38 -11.11
C PRO A 214 1.80 -14.05 -12.40
N PRO A 215 1.98 -15.37 -12.58
CA PRO A 215 1.28 -16.09 -13.64
C PRO A 215 -0.23 -15.81 -13.59
N GLY A 216 -0.92 -15.78 -14.73
CA GLY A 216 -2.36 -15.50 -14.80
C GLY A 216 -2.78 -14.13 -14.27
N SER A 217 -1.84 -13.17 -14.16
CA SER A 217 -2.12 -11.83 -13.64
C SER A 217 -2.82 -10.90 -14.64
N LEU A 218 -2.82 -11.24 -15.92
CA LEU A 218 -3.53 -10.50 -16.96
C LEU A 218 -4.95 -11.06 -17.13
N ARG A 219 -5.87 -10.14 -17.39
CA ARG A 219 -7.29 -10.41 -17.57
C ARG A 219 -7.53 -11.15 -18.88
N VAL A 220 -8.61 -11.93 -18.90
CA VAL A 220 -9.22 -12.41 -20.14
C VAL A 220 -9.81 -11.21 -20.87
N ALA A 221 -9.33 -10.96 -22.09
CA ALA A 221 -9.90 -9.97 -23.00
C ALA A 221 -10.22 -10.67 -24.32
N GLU A 222 -11.42 -10.47 -24.86
CA GLU A 222 -11.87 -11.13 -26.10
C GLU A 222 -10.92 -10.86 -27.29
N ASP A 223 -10.26 -9.72 -27.28
CA ASP A 223 -9.34 -9.24 -28.31
C ASP A 223 -7.85 -9.45 -27.98
N GLN A 224 -7.53 -10.08 -26.84
CA GLN A 224 -6.18 -10.57 -26.57
C GLN A 224 -6.01 -11.95 -27.19
N SER A 225 -5.29 -12.01 -28.30
CA SER A 225 -4.98 -13.25 -29.05
C SER A 225 -3.53 -13.70 -28.92
N ALA A 226 -2.67 -12.89 -28.32
CA ALA A 226 -1.24 -13.18 -28.15
C ALA A 226 -0.93 -13.72 -26.74
N PRO A 227 -0.11 -14.78 -26.61
CA PRO A 227 0.42 -15.17 -25.31
C PRO A 227 1.33 -14.08 -24.76
N VAL A 228 1.21 -13.83 -23.46
CA VAL A 228 1.98 -12.80 -22.76
C VAL A 228 2.89 -13.45 -21.71
N VAL A 229 4.17 -13.16 -21.80
CA VAL A 229 5.20 -13.67 -20.88
C VAL A 229 6.02 -12.52 -20.30
N VAL A 230 6.54 -12.69 -19.10
CA VAL A 230 7.52 -11.76 -18.51
C VAL A 230 8.88 -12.42 -18.46
N VAL A 231 9.90 -11.73 -18.98
CA VAL A 231 11.29 -12.19 -19.04
C VAL A 231 12.17 -11.38 -18.07
N PRO A 232 13.29 -11.95 -17.60
CA PRO A 232 14.27 -11.21 -16.82
C PRO A 232 14.74 -9.95 -17.56
N GLU A 233 14.90 -8.85 -16.83
CA GLU A 233 15.35 -7.58 -17.40
C GLU A 233 16.72 -7.69 -18.08
N THR A 234 17.63 -8.50 -17.53
CA THR A 234 18.94 -8.78 -18.13
C THR A 234 18.82 -9.37 -19.53
N ALA A 235 17.94 -10.36 -19.72
CA ALA A 235 17.70 -10.98 -21.03
C ALA A 235 17.04 -10.00 -22.00
N ALA A 236 16.11 -9.15 -21.52
CA ALA A 236 15.50 -8.11 -22.36
C ALA A 236 16.52 -7.06 -22.81
N VAL A 237 17.37 -6.57 -21.91
CA VAL A 237 18.44 -5.62 -22.23
C VAL A 237 19.40 -6.20 -23.26
N GLU A 238 19.74 -7.48 -23.14
CA GLU A 238 20.59 -8.19 -24.10
C GLU A 238 19.95 -8.30 -25.49
N LEU A 239 18.65 -8.64 -25.58
CA LEU A 239 17.92 -8.62 -26.86
C LEU A 239 17.88 -7.22 -27.48
N LEU A 240 17.61 -6.19 -26.67
CA LEU A 240 17.57 -4.80 -27.14
C LEU A 240 18.93 -4.35 -27.67
N ALA A 241 20.03 -4.73 -27.00
CA ALA A 241 21.38 -4.44 -27.46
C ALA A 241 21.72 -5.15 -28.77
N ALA A 242 21.41 -6.45 -28.87
CA ALA A 242 21.63 -7.24 -30.08
C ALA A 242 20.83 -6.68 -31.28
N GLN A 243 19.57 -6.31 -31.07
CA GLN A 243 18.75 -5.72 -32.12
C GLN A 243 19.29 -4.38 -32.62
N ARG A 244 19.81 -3.53 -31.72
CA ARG A 244 20.48 -2.26 -32.11
C ARG A 244 21.76 -2.49 -32.90
N ALA A 245 22.46 -3.59 -32.64
CA ALA A 245 23.65 -4.00 -33.38
C ALA A 245 23.32 -4.69 -34.73
N GLY A 246 22.04 -4.77 -35.12
CA GLY A 246 21.60 -5.43 -36.36
C GLY A 246 21.64 -6.96 -36.30
N ILE A 247 21.75 -7.55 -35.11
CA ILE A 247 21.74 -9.00 -34.92
C ILE A 247 20.29 -9.49 -34.86
N ASP A 248 20.01 -10.57 -35.60
CA ASP A 248 18.69 -11.23 -35.58
C ASP A 248 18.35 -11.73 -34.17
N VAL A 249 17.21 -11.31 -33.65
CA VAL A 249 16.70 -11.70 -32.33
C VAL A 249 15.39 -12.46 -32.45
N GLY A 250 15.24 -13.50 -31.64
CA GLY A 250 14.08 -14.38 -31.70
C GLY A 250 13.63 -14.91 -30.35
N ILE A 251 12.39 -15.37 -30.31
CA ILE A 251 11.78 -16.07 -29.19
C ILE A 251 11.11 -17.35 -29.69
N ALA A 252 11.23 -18.42 -28.91
CA ALA A 252 10.33 -19.55 -28.99
C ALA A 252 9.46 -19.63 -27.72
N VAL A 253 8.15 -19.84 -27.90
CA VAL A 253 7.18 -20.01 -26.80
C VAL A 253 6.52 -21.37 -26.95
N GLY A 254 6.74 -22.26 -25.99
CA GLY A 254 6.15 -23.60 -25.96
C GLY A 254 4.70 -23.64 -25.47
N ALA A 255 4.16 -24.85 -25.37
CA ALA A 255 2.82 -25.10 -24.85
C ALA A 255 2.68 -24.76 -23.36
N ARG A 256 1.45 -24.45 -22.94
CA ARG A 256 1.11 -24.22 -21.52
C ARG A 256 1.31 -25.49 -20.70
N GLN A 257 1.88 -25.30 -19.52
CA GLN A 257 1.90 -26.25 -18.42
C GLN A 257 1.33 -25.61 -17.16
N ASN A 258 0.77 -26.43 -16.27
CA ASN A 258 0.25 -25.99 -14.98
C ASN A 258 0.94 -26.77 -13.84
N PRO A 259 2.26 -26.60 -13.64
CA PRO A 259 2.94 -27.26 -12.53
C PRO A 259 2.40 -26.79 -11.17
N ALA A 260 2.72 -27.55 -10.13
CA ALA A 260 2.45 -27.16 -8.75
C ALA A 260 3.02 -25.75 -8.47
N ASN A 261 2.26 -24.98 -7.69
CA ASN A 261 2.64 -23.62 -7.34
C ASN A 261 3.56 -23.61 -6.11
N PRO A 262 4.86 -23.30 -6.24
CA PRO A 262 5.77 -23.18 -5.10
C PRO A 262 5.44 -21.96 -4.23
N ASP A 263 4.77 -20.95 -4.78
CA ASP A 263 4.44 -19.69 -4.09
C ASP A 263 3.08 -19.78 -3.37
N ARG A 264 2.45 -20.96 -3.33
CA ARG A 264 1.17 -21.16 -2.66
C ARG A 264 1.29 -20.87 -1.15
N GLY A 265 0.45 -19.96 -0.67
CA GLY A 265 0.42 -19.50 0.72
C GLY A 265 1.45 -18.42 1.03
N PHE A 266 2.32 -18.07 0.08
CA PHE A 266 3.27 -16.98 0.24
C PHE A 266 2.63 -15.64 -0.13
N VAL A 267 3.20 -14.58 0.43
CA VAL A 267 2.80 -13.20 0.15
C VAL A 267 3.15 -12.85 -1.29
N ALA A 268 2.19 -12.25 -1.99
CA ALA A 268 2.38 -11.78 -3.35
C ALA A 268 3.50 -10.74 -3.39
N GLY A 269 4.37 -10.81 -4.42
CA GLY A 269 5.50 -9.89 -4.55
C GLY A 269 5.10 -8.41 -4.64
N PHE A 270 3.91 -8.11 -5.15
CA PHE A 270 3.36 -6.75 -5.18
C PHE A 270 2.73 -6.32 -3.85
N SER A 271 2.41 -7.23 -2.93
CA SER A 271 1.68 -6.85 -1.70
C SER A 271 2.52 -5.89 -0.88
N SER A 272 1.96 -4.73 -0.57
CA SER A 272 2.60 -3.75 0.31
C SER A 272 2.85 -4.34 1.70
N ARG A 273 3.96 -3.94 2.31
CA ARG A 273 4.47 -4.44 3.60
C ARG A 273 4.66 -3.30 4.56
N GLY A 274 4.54 -3.59 5.85
CA GLY A 274 4.62 -2.62 6.95
C GLY A 274 5.99 -1.98 7.10
N LEU A 275 6.10 -0.98 7.97
CA LEU A 275 5.11 -0.53 8.96
C LEU A 275 4.26 0.66 8.47
N ALA A 276 3.16 0.97 9.19
CA ALA A 276 2.53 2.27 9.08
C ALA A 276 3.44 3.37 9.64
N PHE A 277 3.15 4.65 9.36
CA PHE A 277 4.06 5.74 9.70
C PHE A 277 4.19 6.06 11.19
N ASP A 278 3.36 5.47 12.06
CA ASP A 278 3.52 5.50 13.52
C ASP A 278 4.20 4.24 14.09
N GLY A 279 4.69 3.35 13.20
CA GLY A 279 5.38 2.10 13.55
C GLY A 279 4.45 0.95 13.89
N THR A 280 3.14 1.09 13.70
CA THR A 280 2.18 -0.02 13.87
C THR A 280 2.31 -1.06 12.75
N VAL A 281 2.12 -2.34 13.09
CA VAL A 281 2.16 -3.43 12.11
C VAL A 281 0.94 -3.33 11.19
N LYS A 282 1.24 -3.28 9.89
CA LYS A 282 0.30 -3.38 8.77
C LYS A 282 0.98 -4.23 7.68
N PRO A 283 0.26 -5.01 6.86
CA PRO A 283 -1.16 -5.29 6.96
C PRO A 283 -1.54 -5.99 8.28
N ASN A 284 -2.83 -6.05 8.59
CA ASN A 284 -3.33 -6.75 9.77
C ASN A 284 -3.44 -8.26 9.54
N VAL A 285 -3.84 -8.65 8.32
CA VAL A 285 -3.92 -10.04 7.84
C VAL A 285 -3.56 -10.09 6.36
N ALA A 286 -3.28 -11.27 5.82
CA ALA A 286 -3.22 -11.52 4.39
C ALA A 286 -4.35 -12.45 3.93
N ALA A 287 -4.75 -12.36 2.67
CA ALA A 287 -5.77 -13.23 2.08
C ALA A 287 -5.48 -13.49 0.59
N PRO A 288 -6.11 -14.51 -0.02
CA PRO A 288 -5.95 -14.76 -1.45
C PRO A 288 -6.19 -13.49 -2.28
N GLY A 289 -5.26 -13.12 -3.15
CA GLY A 289 -5.34 -11.89 -3.95
C GLY A 289 -4.74 -12.00 -5.35
N ILE A 290 -4.49 -13.22 -5.83
CA ILE A 290 -3.93 -13.48 -7.16
C ILE A 290 -4.91 -14.32 -7.98
N ALA A 291 -5.20 -13.84 -9.19
CA ALA A 291 -6.08 -14.42 -10.19
C ALA A 291 -7.43 -14.88 -9.62
N LEU A 292 -8.09 -14.02 -8.84
CA LEU A 292 -9.44 -14.27 -8.37
C LEU A 292 -10.42 -14.03 -9.51
N ALA A 293 -11.31 -14.98 -9.78
CA ALA A 293 -12.36 -14.82 -10.78
C ALA A 293 -13.36 -13.73 -10.33
N THR A 294 -13.74 -12.84 -11.24
CA THR A 294 -14.69 -11.76 -10.99
C THR A 294 -15.53 -11.48 -12.23
N SER A 295 -16.71 -10.88 -12.03
CA SER A 295 -17.46 -10.25 -13.13
C SER A 295 -16.74 -8.99 -13.59
N GLU A 296 -16.82 -8.72 -14.89
CA GLU A 296 -16.30 -7.51 -15.53
C GLU A 296 -17.45 -6.63 -16.04
N PRO A 297 -17.26 -5.30 -16.12
CA PRO A 297 -18.27 -4.42 -16.69
C PRO A 297 -18.40 -4.64 -18.20
N GLY A 298 -19.64 -4.56 -18.69
CA GLY A 298 -19.98 -4.78 -20.10
C GLY A 298 -20.63 -6.15 -20.34
N ALA A 299 -20.87 -6.45 -21.61
CA ALA A 299 -21.37 -7.72 -22.07
C ALA A 299 -20.53 -8.16 -23.29
N ALA A 300 -20.40 -9.47 -23.45
CA ALA A 300 -19.78 -10.06 -24.63
C ALA A 300 -20.61 -9.71 -25.89
N THR A 301 -20.04 -9.98 -27.06
CA THR A 301 -20.73 -9.74 -28.34
C THR A 301 -22.08 -10.47 -28.48
N ASP A 302 -22.25 -11.59 -27.78
CA ASP A 302 -23.50 -12.36 -27.70
C ASP A 302 -24.45 -11.91 -26.57
N GLY A 303 -24.11 -10.84 -25.85
CA GLY A 303 -24.88 -10.29 -24.73
C GLY A 303 -24.65 -10.99 -23.38
N SER A 304 -23.80 -12.02 -23.32
CA SER A 304 -23.49 -12.72 -22.07
C SER A 304 -22.59 -11.90 -21.12
N PRO A 305 -22.63 -12.14 -19.80
CA PRO A 305 -21.74 -11.48 -18.86
C PRO A 305 -20.28 -11.83 -19.11
N ILE A 306 -19.40 -10.82 -19.06
CA ILE A 306 -17.96 -11.03 -19.17
C ILE A 306 -17.39 -11.34 -17.78
N TYR A 307 -16.54 -12.36 -17.71
CA TYR A 307 -15.78 -12.71 -16.52
C TYR A 307 -14.28 -12.57 -16.78
N GLY A 308 -13.55 -12.20 -15.73
CA GLY A 308 -12.11 -12.00 -15.77
C GLY A 308 -11.44 -12.46 -14.48
N THR A 309 -10.14 -12.18 -14.39
CA THR A 309 -9.35 -12.40 -13.19
C THR A 309 -8.80 -11.08 -12.68
N VAL A 310 -8.87 -10.86 -11.37
CA VAL A 310 -8.29 -9.70 -10.70
C VAL A 310 -7.13 -10.09 -9.80
N ASN A 311 -6.17 -9.19 -9.69
CA ASN A 311 -5.00 -9.31 -8.83
C ASN A 311 -4.88 -8.05 -7.99
N GLY A 312 -4.43 -8.20 -6.76
CA GLY A 312 -4.16 -7.07 -5.88
C GLY A 312 -4.65 -7.29 -4.46
N THR A 313 -4.13 -6.48 -3.56
CA THR A 313 -4.63 -6.38 -2.19
C THR A 313 -6.09 -5.92 -2.13
N SER A 314 -6.60 -5.23 -3.16
CA SER A 314 -8.03 -4.89 -3.28
C SER A 314 -8.93 -6.13 -3.36
N ALA A 315 -8.50 -7.14 -4.12
CA ALA A 315 -9.22 -8.41 -4.24
C ALA A 315 -9.15 -9.24 -2.94
N ALA A 316 -7.99 -9.20 -2.27
CA ALA A 316 -7.81 -9.80 -0.95
C ALA A 316 -8.70 -9.12 0.11
N ALA A 317 -8.78 -7.78 0.11
CA ALA A 317 -9.65 -7.02 0.99
C ALA A 317 -11.13 -7.35 0.77
N ALA A 318 -11.58 -7.50 -0.48
CA ALA A 318 -12.94 -7.93 -0.78
C ALA A 318 -13.25 -9.33 -0.21
N THR A 319 -12.29 -10.26 -0.32
CA THR A 319 -12.41 -11.61 0.27
C THR A 319 -12.57 -11.55 1.79
N VAL A 320 -11.75 -10.74 2.47
CA VAL A 320 -11.85 -10.56 3.93
C VAL A 320 -13.13 -9.84 4.32
N ALA A 321 -13.60 -8.85 3.56
CA ALA A 321 -14.86 -8.15 3.83
C ALA A 321 -16.08 -9.08 3.74
N GLY A 322 -16.09 -10.01 2.77
CA GLY A 322 -17.10 -11.08 2.71
C GLY A 322 -17.06 -11.98 3.95
N GLY A 323 -15.87 -12.40 4.35
CA GLY A 323 -15.68 -13.17 5.59
C GLY A 323 -16.09 -12.41 6.85
N ALA A 324 -15.80 -11.11 6.93
CA ALA A 324 -16.20 -10.25 8.04
C ALA A 324 -17.72 -10.12 8.14
N ALA A 325 -18.42 -10.02 7.01
CA ALA A 325 -19.89 -9.98 7.00
C ALA A 325 -20.50 -11.31 7.47
N LEU A 326 -19.95 -12.45 7.05
CA LEU A 326 -20.36 -13.76 7.55
C LEU A 326 -20.10 -13.90 9.04
N LEU A 327 -18.95 -13.42 9.53
CA LEU A 327 -18.65 -13.43 10.96
C LEU A 327 -19.63 -12.55 11.75
N ALA A 328 -19.95 -11.35 11.24
CA ALA A 328 -20.94 -10.47 11.85
C ALA A 328 -22.35 -11.12 11.90
N GLN A 329 -22.72 -11.93 10.91
CA GLN A 329 -23.97 -12.70 10.92
C GLN A 329 -23.94 -13.86 11.93
N MET A 330 -22.84 -14.60 12.00
CA MET A 330 -22.69 -15.72 12.95
C MET A 330 -22.59 -15.24 14.40
N ARG A 331 -22.09 -14.02 14.62
CA ARG A 331 -21.80 -13.44 15.92
C ARG A 331 -22.37 -12.01 16.03
N PRO A 332 -23.71 -11.87 16.03
CA PRO A 332 -24.37 -10.56 15.96
C PRO A 332 -24.08 -9.67 17.17
N ASP A 333 -23.72 -10.27 18.31
CA ASP A 333 -23.37 -9.65 19.58
C ASP A 333 -22.02 -8.90 19.58
N LEU A 334 -21.15 -9.17 18.60
CA LEU A 334 -19.83 -8.53 18.53
C LEU A 334 -19.93 -7.07 18.04
N ASP A 335 -19.27 -6.16 18.76
CA ASP A 335 -19.00 -4.83 18.21
C ASP A 335 -17.91 -4.89 17.12
N GLY A 336 -17.74 -3.79 16.38
CA GLY A 336 -16.77 -3.68 15.28
C GLY A 336 -15.33 -3.90 15.74
N GLN A 337 -14.99 -3.55 16.99
CA GLN A 337 -13.66 -3.75 17.56
C GLN A 337 -13.39 -5.23 17.83
N ALA A 338 -14.36 -5.94 18.41
CA ALA A 338 -14.29 -7.37 18.62
C ALA A 338 -14.29 -8.12 17.28
N LEU A 339 -15.11 -7.71 16.32
CA LEU A 339 -15.11 -8.26 14.96
C LEU A 339 -13.72 -8.14 14.32
N ASN A 340 -13.12 -6.95 14.34
CA ASN A 340 -11.74 -6.73 13.87
C ASN A 340 -10.74 -7.63 14.60
N SER A 341 -10.80 -7.67 15.93
CA SER A 341 -9.90 -8.50 16.73
C SER A 341 -9.98 -9.98 16.37
N LEU A 342 -11.18 -10.52 16.14
CA LEU A 342 -11.36 -11.94 15.85
C LEU A 342 -10.87 -12.29 14.44
N LEU A 343 -11.08 -11.40 13.47
CA LEU A 343 -10.57 -11.56 12.10
C LEU A 343 -9.04 -11.54 12.05
N VAL A 344 -8.42 -10.69 12.86
CA VAL A 344 -6.96 -10.55 12.93
C VAL A 344 -6.35 -11.66 13.76
N GLY A 345 -6.68 -11.73 15.05
CA GLY A 345 -5.91 -12.53 15.99
C GLY A 345 -6.09 -14.04 15.90
N TYR A 346 -7.08 -14.52 15.15
CA TYR A 346 -7.31 -15.94 14.82
C TYR A 346 -6.97 -16.30 13.37
N ALA A 347 -6.21 -15.46 12.66
CA ALA A 347 -5.65 -15.81 11.36
C ALA A 347 -4.81 -17.11 11.44
N ALA A 348 -4.53 -17.77 10.32
CA ALA A 348 -3.58 -18.88 10.24
C ALA A 348 -2.16 -18.36 10.41
N ARG A 349 -1.37 -18.97 11.30
CA ARG A 349 0.08 -18.71 11.37
C ARG A 349 0.71 -19.10 10.02
N GLY A 350 1.60 -18.23 9.54
CA GLY A 350 2.48 -18.51 8.42
C GLY A 350 3.94 -18.39 8.84
N GLY A 351 4.87 -18.73 7.95
CA GLY A 351 6.30 -18.52 8.15
C GLY A 351 6.80 -17.11 7.77
N ALA A 352 5.90 -16.25 7.27
CA ALA A 352 6.26 -14.88 6.89
C ALA A 352 6.29 -13.95 8.12
N PRO A 353 7.18 -12.93 8.14
CA PRO A 353 7.24 -11.94 9.22
C PRO A 353 5.91 -11.22 9.41
N SER A 354 5.60 -10.81 10.65
CA SER A 354 4.36 -10.07 10.95
C SER A 354 4.21 -8.77 10.14
N VAL A 355 5.30 -8.15 9.68
CA VAL A 355 5.23 -6.95 8.83
C VAL A 355 4.81 -7.23 7.37
N ASP A 356 4.80 -8.49 6.95
CA ASP A 356 4.39 -8.91 5.61
C ASP A 356 2.93 -9.40 5.60
N VAL A 357 2.49 -10.06 6.68
CA VAL A 357 1.17 -10.74 6.76
C VAL A 357 0.32 -10.34 7.96
N GLY A 358 0.80 -9.44 8.82
CA GLY A 358 0.16 -9.14 10.10
C GLY A 358 0.11 -10.37 11.00
N ALA A 359 -1.08 -10.73 11.47
CA ALA A 359 -1.29 -11.92 12.30
C ALA A 359 -1.26 -13.26 11.52
N GLY A 360 -1.22 -13.18 10.17
CA GLY A 360 -1.15 -14.32 9.27
C GLY A 360 -2.25 -14.32 8.19
N THR A 361 -2.58 -15.50 7.65
CA THR A 361 -3.58 -15.63 6.58
C THR A 361 -5.00 -15.72 7.15
N PHE A 362 -5.93 -14.91 6.67
CA PHE A 362 -7.33 -14.88 7.10
C PHE A 362 -8.00 -16.26 7.10
N ARG A 363 -8.74 -16.58 8.18
CA ARG A 363 -9.50 -17.82 8.36
C ARG A 363 -10.82 -17.59 9.09
N LEU A 364 -11.93 -17.69 8.36
CA LEU A 364 -13.26 -17.49 8.93
C LEU A 364 -13.60 -18.49 10.07
N GLY A 365 -13.27 -19.77 9.87
CA GLY A 365 -13.67 -20.82 10.82
C GLY A 365 -13.08 -20.65 12.22
N THR A 366 -11.80 -20.28 12.33
CA THR A 366 -11.13 -20.04 13.62
C THR A 366 -11.59 -18.72 14.24
N SER A 367 -11.84 -17.68 13.43
CA SER A 367 -12.44 -16.43 13.91
C SER A 367 -13.85 -16.62 14.48
N ALA A 368 -14.67 -17.52 13.90
CA ALA A 368 -16.05 -17.76 14.33
C ALA A 368 -16.14 -18.34 15.75
N VAL A 369 -15.19 -19.21 16.11
CA VAL A 369 -15.10 -19.86 17.43
C VAL A 369 -14.19 -19.12 18.41
N GLY A 370 -13.69 -17.94 18.03
CA GLY A 370 -12.86 -17.11 18.89
C GLY A 370 -13.59 -16.64 20.15
N GLU A 371 -12.93 -16.79 21.29
CA GLU A 371 -13.51 -16.52 22.63
C GLU A 371 -12.97 -15.25 23.28
N VAL A 372 -11.87 -14.71 22.76
CA VAL A 372 -11.19 -13.53 23.30
C VAL A 372 -11.03 -12.49 22.20
N ALA A 373 -11.33 -11.24 22.52
CA ALA A 373 -11.00 -10.07 21.69
C ALA A 373 -9.96 -9.19 22.40
N ALA A 374 -9.10 -8.53 21.65
CA ALA A 374 -8.11 -7.57 22.13
C ALA A 374 -8.10 -6.30 21.27
N GLN A 375 -8.05 -5.15 21.93
CA GLN A 375 -7.92 -3.84 21.28
C GLN A 375 -6.72 -3.06 21.83
N PRO A 376 -5.88 -2.47 20.97
CA PRO A 376 -5.89 -2.60 19.52
C PRO A 376 -5.52 -4.03 19.06
N SER A 377 -5.94 -4.41 17.85
CA SER A 377 -5.65 -5.74 17.26
C SER A 377 -4.21 -5.88 16.76
N THR A 378 -3.46 -4.77 16.75
CA THR A 378 -2.01 -4.69 16.53
C THR A 378 -1.49 -3.41 17.17
N PHE A 379 -0.19 -3.31 17.46
CA PHE A 379 0.41 -2.04 17.89
C PHE A 379 1.87 -1.89 17.47
N GLY A 380 2.34 -0.65 17.44
CA GLY A 380 3.75 -0.31 17.27
C GLY A 380 4.31 0.23 18.57
N PHE A 381 5.49 -0.22 18.97
CA PHE A 381 6.20 0.38 20.10
C PHE A 381 6.93 1.68 19.74
N GLY A 382 7.02 1.99 18.45
CA GLY A 382 7.68 3.16 17.91
C GLY A 382 9.09 2.82 17.42
N ILE A 383 10.01 3.75 17.64
CA ILE A 383 11.41 3.62 17.27
C ILE A 383 12.27 3.72 18.52
N TRP A 384 13.33 2.92 18.60
CA TRP A 384 14.32 2.95 19.66
C TRP A 384 15.14 4.24 19.60
N GLU A 385 15.37 4.86 20.75
CA GLU A 385 16.04 6.17 20.86
C GLU A 385 17.29 6.16 21.75
N GLY A 386 17.73 4.98 22.19
CA GLY A 386 18.97 4.83 22.96
C GLY A 386 18.87 3.83 24.11
N PRO A 387 19.97 3.61 24.85
CA PRO A 387 20.08 2.55 25.86
C PRO A 387 19.11 2.62 27.05
N ARG A 388 18.44 3.76 27.27
CA ARG A 388 17.43 3.94 28.34
C ARG A 388 16.00 3.84 27.81
N TRP A 389 15.83 3.35 26.59
CA TRP A 389 14.53 3.33 25.94
C TRP A 389 13.63 2.24 26.53
N HIS A 390 12.38 2.63 26.78
CA HIS A 390 11.29 1.73 27.12
C HIS A 390 9.99 2.25 26.51
N SER A 391 9.05 1.37 26.21
CA SER A 391 7.75 1.74 25.66
C SER A 391 6.66 0.88 26.28
N THR A 392 5.56 1.52 26.71
CA THR A 392 4.40 0.83 27.27
C THR A 392 3.21 0.98 26.33
N ARG A 393 2.50 -0.11 26.08
CA ARG A 393 1.23 -0.17 25.37
C ARG A 393 0.17 -0.83 26.24
N THR A 394 -1.08 -0.45 26.04
CA THR A 394 -2.22 -1.02 26.77
C THR A 394 -3.12 -1.76 25.80
N LEU A 395 -3.46 -3.00 26.15
CA LEU A 395 -4.46 -3.83 25.47
C LEU A 395 -5.72 -3.89 26.33
N VAL A 396 -6.88 -3.67 25.73
CA VAL A 396 -8.17 -4.02 26.33
C VAL A 396 -8.52 -5.42 25.86
N VAL A 397 -8.54 -6.38 26.77
CA VAL A 397 -8.91 -7.77 26.48
C VAL A 397 -10.32 -8.04 26.97
N ARG A 398 -11.19 -8.52 26.10
CA ARG A 398 -12.60 -8.82 26.37
C ARG A 398 -12.88 -10.31 26.16
N ASN A 399 -13.64 -10.89 27.10
CA ASN A 399 -14.21 -12.22 26.92
C ASN A 399 -15.50 -12.09 26.10
N VAL A 400 -15.47 -12.61 24.87
CA VAL A 400 -16.60 -12.62 23.94
C VAL A 400 -17.25 -14.01 23.85
N SER A 401 -16.98 -14.89 24.81
CA SER A 401 -17.64 -16.18 24.96
C SER A 401 -18.73 -16.12 26.03
N THR A 402 -19.51 -17.20 26.14
CA THR A 402 -20.52 -17.39 27.18
C THR A 402 -19.95 -17.96 28.49
N ARG A 403 -18.69 -18.42 28.49
CA ARG A 403 -18.07 -19.08 29.65
C ARG A 403 -17.02 -18.21 30.32
N ARG A 404 -16.65 -18.58 31.54
CA ARG A 404 -15.51 -17.98 32.25
C ARG A 404 -14.21 -18.46 31.62
N LEU A 405 -13.29 -17.54 31.33
CA LEU A 405 -11.99 -17.85 30.73
C LEU A 405 -10.86 -17.67 31.73
N GLN A 406 -9.94 -18.62 31.78
CA GLN A 406 -8.63 -18.47 32.39
C GLN A 406 -7.64 -18.10 31.28
N LEU A 407 -7.01 -16.93 31.39
CA LEU A 407 -6.17 -16.34 30.37
C LEU A 407 -4.71 -16.32 30.82
N SER A 408 -3.80 -16.62 29.90
CA SER A 408 -2.36 -16.35 30.02
C SER A 408 -1.89 -15.51 28.84
N VAL A 409 -1.05 -14.51 29.10
CA VAL A 409 -0.57 -13.54 28.12
C VAL A 409 0.95 -13.52 28.12
N LYS A 410 1.55 -13.69 26.94
CA LYS A 410 3.01 -13.70 26.75
C LYS A 410 3.40 -12.98 25.47
N SER A 411 4.61 -12.42 25.43
CA SER A 411 5.22 -11.93 24.19
C SER A 411 6.02 -13.05 23.52
N VAL A 412 5.96 -13.13 22.19
CA VAL A 412 6.74 -14.05 21.35
C VAL A 412 7.27 -13.26 20.15
N ALA A 413 8.56 -13.29 19.88
CA ALA A 413 9.17 -12.62 18.73
C ALA A 413 9.27 -13.54 17.51
N ASP A 414 9.29 -12.96 16.30
CA ASP A 414 9.43 -13.68 15.02
C ASP A 414 10.91 -13.99 14.68
N GLY A 415 11.88 -13.43 15.43
CA GLY A 415 13.31 -13.51 15.15
C GLY A 415 14.17 -13.06 16.34
N GLU A 416 15.36 -12.47 16.07
CA GLU A 416 16.29 -11.99 17.12
C GLU A 416 15.61 -11.00 18.09
N SER A 417 15.40 -11.44 19.33
CA SER A 417 14.79 -10.63 20.38
C SER A 417 15.53 -10.68 21.71
N GLU A 418 16.74 -11.23 21.74
CA GLU A 418 17.52 -11.39 22.99
C GLU A 418 17.86 -10.04 23.63
N ALA A 419 17.87 -8.96 22.84
CA ALA A 419 18.03 -7.58 23.31
C ALA A 419 16.72 -6.94 23.84
N LEU A 420 15.59 -7.66 23.85
CA LEU A 420 14.28 -7.14 24.27
C LEU A 420 13.78 -7.85 25.53
N GLU A 421 13.39 -7.06 26.52
CA GLU A 421 12.72 -7.54 27.72
C GLU A 421 11.26 -7.12 27.72
N PHE A 422 10.34 -8.06 27.94
CA PHE A 422 8.91 -7.81 27.99
C PHE A 422 8.35 -8.02 29.39
N LYS A 423 7.63 -7.02 29.89
CA LYS A 423 6.83 -7.09 31.11
C LYS A 423 5.35 -6.95 30.77
N VAL A 424 4.55 -7.98 31.09
CA VAL A 424 3.10 -8.01 30.86
C VAL A 424 2.38 -8.00 32.20
N VAL A 425 1.43 -7.08 32.40
CA VAL A 425 0.71 -6.93 33.67
C VAL A 425 -0.78 -6.65 33.44
N PRO A 426 -1.69 -7.52 33.93
CA PRO A 426 -1.44 -8.89 34.40
C PRO A 426 -1.09 -9.84 33.24
N ASP A 427 -0.21 -10.81 33.49
CA ASP A 427 0.14 -11.89 32.54
C ASP A 427 -0.75 -13.14 32.70
N LYS A 428 -1.44 -13.29 33.84
CA LYS A 428 -2.46 -14.32 34.09
C LYS A 428 -3.68 -13.71 34.76
N LEU A 429 -4.87 -14.11 34.32
CA LEU A 429 -6.12 -13.62 34.91
C LEU A 429 -7.31 -14.53 34.62
N VAL A 430 -8.41 -14.28 35.32
CA VAL A 430 -9.71 -14.90 35.06
C VAL A 430 -10.70 -13.83 34.61
N LEU A 431 -11.38 -14.06 33.50
CA LEU A 431 -12.31 -13.11 32.90
C LEU A 431 -13.70 -13.76 32.74
N ARG A 432 -14.70 -13.22 33.43
CA ARG A 432 -16.12 -13.65 33.27
C ARG A 432 -16.63 -13.25 31.88
N ALA A 433 -17.68 -13.94 31.41
CA ALA A 433 -18.35 -13.64 30.15
C ALA A 433 -18.71 -12.14 30.05
N GLY A 434 -18.48 -11.53 28.88
CA GLY A 434 -18.75 -10.12 28.60
C GLY A 434 -17.86 -9.10 29.32
N ARG A 435 -16.98 -9.52 30.24
CA ARG A 435 -16.09 -8.59 30.96
C ARG A 435 -14.83 -8.29 30.15
N ALA A 436 -14.28 -7.11 30.38
CA ALA A 436 -13.01 -6.67 29.81
C ALA A 436 -12.01 -6.26 30.90
N VAL A 437 -10.73 -6.31 30.59
CA VAL A 437 -9.61 -5.92 31.45
C VAL A 437 -8.56 -5.15 30.64
N ARG A 438 -7.80 -4.27 31.30
CA ARG A 438 -6.63 -3.62 30.70
C ARG A 438 -5.36 -4.40 31.04
N ILE A 439 -4.54 -4.68 30.04
CA ILE A 439 -3.25 -5.33 30.16
C ILE A 439 -2.19 -4.35 29.67
N LYS A 440 -1.19 -4.06 30.50
CA LYS A 440 -0.03 -3.25 30.13
C LYS A 440 1.08 -4.16 29.63
N VAL A 441 1.62 -3.83 28.47
CA VAL A 441 2.79 -4.48 27.88
C VAL A 441 3.89 -3.44 27.79
N THR A 442 4.93 -3.62 28.59
CA THR A 442 6.13 -2.77 28.58
C THR A 442 7.26 -3.54 27.91
N VAL A 443 7.91 -2.93 26.93
CA VAL A 443 9.15 -3.41 26.34
C VAL A 443 10.30 -2.51 26.77
N THR A 444 11.42 -3.11 27.16
CA THR A 444 12.69 -2.44 27.43
C THR A 444 13.71 -2.95 26.42
N ALA A 445 14.52 -2.03 25.88
CA ALA A 445 15.57 -2.36 24.92
C ALA A 445 16.86 -1.62 25.30
N PRO A 446 17.72 -2.22 26.15
CA PRO A 446 18.94 -1.58 26.63
C PRO A 446 20.02 -1.45 25.55
N ALA A 447 19.95 -2.26 24.50
CA ALA A 447 20.85 -2.23 23.36
C ALA A 447 20.07 -2.40 22.05
N ALA A 448 20.63 -1.91 20.95
CA ALA A 448 20.10 -2.19 19.62
C ALA A 448 20.58 -3.58 19.15
N PRO A 449 19.69 -4.44 18.63
CA PRO A 449 20.09 -5.68 17.98
C PRO A 449 20.73 -5.39 16.61
N HIS A 450 21.27 -6.41 15.95
CA HIS A 450 21.75 -6.28 14.57
C HIS A 450 20.63 -5.98 13.59
N SER A 451 19.41 -6.46 13.87
CA SER A 451 18.23 -6.14 13.07
C SER A 451 17.80 -4.68 13.22
N ARG A 452 17.32 -4.10 12.13
CA ARG A 452 16.76 -2.73 12.10
C ARG A 452 15.29 -2.68 12.53
N LEU A 453 14.65 -3.83 12.60
CA LEU A 453 13.25 -4.02 12.94
C LEU A 453 13.11 -5.36 13.66
N VAL A 454 12.45 -5.35 14.81
CA VAL A 454 12.04 -6.59 15.49
C VAL A 454 10.52 -6.61 15.56
N SER A 455 9.92 -7.74 15.18
CA SER A 455 8.48 -7.97 15.25
C SER A 455 8.16 -9.24 16.03
N GLY A 456 6.89 -9.36 16.40
CA GLY A 456 6.36 -10.55 17.04
C GLY A 456 4.88 -10.43 17.32
N VAL A 457 4.39 -11.25 18.24
CA VAL A 457 3.00 -11.27 18.69
C VAL A 457 2.91 -11.27 20.22
N ILE A 458 1.90 -10.59 20.75
CA ILE A 458 1.39 -10.89 22.09
C ILE A 458 0.36 -12.00 21.94
N GLN A 459 0.65 -13.15 22.55
CA GLN A 459 -0.21 -14.32 22.52
C GLN A 459 -1.09 -14.34 23.79
N ILE A 460 -2.40 -14.22 23.61
CA ILE A 460 -3.41 -14.34 24.66
C ILE A 460 -4.08 -15.70 24.51
N THR A 461 -3.80 -16.60 25.44
CA THR A 461 -4.28 -17.98 25.40
C THR A 461 -5.38 -18.17 26.43
N ALA A 462 -6.55 -18.64 26.00
CA ALA A 462 -7.59 -19.13 26.88
C ALA A 462 -7.46 -20.64 27.03
N ALA A 463 -7.60 -21.17 28.25
CA ALA A 463 -7.55 -22.61 28.48
C ALA A 463 -8.59 -23.35 27.62
N GLY A 464 -8.12 -24.32 26.83
CA GLY A 464 -8.93 -25.12 25.92
C GLY A 464 -9.23 -24.48 24.56
N SER A 465 -8.61 -23.35 24.22
CA SER A 465 -8.94 -22.57 23.01
C SER A 465 -7.70 -22.21 22.21
N GLU A 466 -7.90 -21.87 20.93
CA GLU A 466 -6.85 -21.26 20.13
C GLU A 466 -6.44 -19.91 20.72
N ALA A 467 -5.14 -19.61 20.66
CA ALA A 467 -4.62 -18.36 21.20
C ALA A 467 -4.84 -17.20 20.22
N LEU A 468 -5.40 -16.10 20.74
CA LEU A 468 -5.49 -14.82 20.04
C LEU A 468 -4.08 -14.22 19.94
N ARG A 469 -3.71 -13.71 18.77
CA ARG A 469 -2.41 -13.08 18.52
C ARG A 469 -2.56 -11.61 18.17
N VAL A 470 -1.81 -10.75 18.85
CA VAL A 470 -1.76 -9.31 18.59
C VAL A 470 -0.36 -8.95 18.08
N PRO A 471 -0.16 -8.72 16.78
CA PRO A 471 1.14 -8.39 16.21
C PRO A 471 1.71 -7.08 16.74
N TRP A 472 3.03 -7.05 16.94
CA TRP A 472 3.78 -5.88 17.35
C TRP A 472 5.07 -5.70 16.56
N ALA A 473 5.56 -4.46 16.52
CA ALA A 473 6.85 -4.11 15.93
C ALA A 473 7.57 -3.00 16.71
N LEU A 474 8.89 -3.01 16.60
CA LEU A 474 9.80 -2.00 17.12
C LEU A 474 10.94 -1.75 16.11
N GLY A 475 11.06 -0.52 15.63
CA GLY A 475 12.17 -0.11 14.78
C GLY A 475 13.40 0.31 15.59
N PHE A 476 14.61 0.05 15.08
CA PHE A 476 15.87 0.42 15.73
C PHE A 476 16.68 1.48 14.98
N ARG A 477 16.40 1.66 13.68
CA ARG A 477 17.14 2.62 12.85
C ARG A 477 16.39 3.93 12.70
N ARG A 478 16.87 4.97 13.37
CA ARG A 478 16.47 6.36 13.10
C ARG A 478 17.08 6.85 11.80
N TYR A 479 16.27 7.49 10.96
CA TYR A 479 16.81 8.25 9.84
C TYR A 479 16.91 9.72 10.23
N SER A 480 18.14 10.20 10.39
CA SER A 480 18.50 11.57 10.74
C SER A 480 18.61 12.45 9.49
N ALA A 481 17.59 12.43 8.61
CA ALA A 481 17.60 13.27 7.42
C ALA A 481 16.93 14.62 7.73
N ASN A 482 17.53 15.71 7.23
CA ASN A 482 16.83 16.98 7.10
C ASN A 482 15.56 16.74 6.26
N LEU A 483 14.38 16.97 6.84
CA LEU A 483 13.08 16.79 6.19
C LEU A 483 12.68 17.95 5.29
N VAL A 484 13.46 19.02 5.28
CA VAL A 484 13.34 20.15 4.34
C VAL A 484 14.70 20.36 3.66
N PRO A 485 15.17 19.39 2.86
CA PRO A 485 16.52 19.43 2.28
C PRO A 485 16.74 20.62 1.34
N ARG A 486 15.67 21.19 0.77
CA ARG A 486 15.74 22.32 -0.15
C ARG A 486 14.55 23.24 0.00
N VAL A 487 14.84 24.54 0.11
CA VAL A 487 13.84 25.62 0.06
C VAL A 487 14.36 26.70 -0.88
N THR A 488 13.53 27.12 -1.83
CA THR A 488 13.89 28.14 -2.82
C THR A 488 12.73 29.12 -2.99
N LEU A 489 13.04 30.38 -3.27
CA LEU A 489 12.06 31.41 -3.56
C LEU A 489 12.36 31.99 -4.94
N SER A 490 11.38 32.04 -5.83
CA SER A 490 11.59 32.46 -7.23
C SER A 490 12.04 33.93 -7.36
N LYS A 491 11.64 34.79 -6.41
CA LYS A 491 12.03 36.20 -6.31
C LYS A 491 12.23 36.57 -4.85
N THR A 492 13.39 37.10 -4.49
CA THR A 492 13.69 37.56 -3.12
C THR A 492 13.35 39.03 -2.89
N SER A 493 12.94 39.77 -3.93
CA SER A 493 12.39 41.12 -3.86
C SER A 493 11.22 41.23 -4.85
N PHE A 494 10.07 41.74 -4.42
CA PHE A 494 8.89 41.88 -5.28
C PHE A 494 7.86 42.86 -4.70
N LYS A 495 7.04 43.42 -5.59
CA LYS A 495 5.81 44.14 -5.21
C LYS A 495 4.71 43.14 -4.86
N PRO A 496 3.88 43.39 -3.83
CA PRO A 496 2.77 42.51 -3.49
C PRO A 496 1.84 42.28 -4.69
N SER A 497 1.49 41.03 -4.97
CA SER A 497 0.65 40.65 -6.10
C SER A 497 0.00 39.29 -5.88
N ASP A 498 -1.32 39.25 -6.02
CA ASP A 498 -2.08 38.00 -6.00
C ASP A 498 -2.00 37.27 -7.37
N ALA A 499 -1.75 38.02 -8.47
CA ALA A 499 -1.66 37.46 -9.83
C ALA A 499 -0.26 36.99 -10.23
N ASN A 500 0.81 37.61 -9.70
CA ASN A 500 2.20 37.25 -9.97
C ASN A 500 3.04 37.16 -8.69
N PRO A 501 2.68 36.25 -7.76
CA PRO A 501 3.39 36.11 -6.49
C PRO A 501 4.81 35.58 -6.70
N ALA A 502 5.69 35.81 -5.72
CA ALA A 502 6.90 35.00 -5.62
C ALA A 502 6.50 33.56 -5.25
N VAL A 503 7.22 32.55 -5.75
CA VAL A 503 6.88 31.14 -5.53
C VAL A 503 7.91 30.54 -4.60
N LEU A 504 7.48 30.18 -3.38
CA LEU A 504 8.27 29.39 -2.45
C LEU A 504 8.13 27.92 -2.84
N THR A 505 9.22 27.27 -3.22
CA THR A 505 9.25 25.83 -3.48
C THR A 505 10.02 25.13 -2.36
N VAL A 506 9.34 24.18 -1.72
CA VAL A 506 9.82 23.40 -0.56
C VAL A 506 9.90 21.95 -0.97
N GLN A 507 11.10 21.37 -0.94
CA GLN A 507 11.25 19.92 -0.96
C GLN A 507 11.01 19.42 0.46
N ALA A 508 9.97 18.62 0.67
CA ALA A 508 9.62 18.08 1.97
C ALA A 508 9.73 16.54 1.96
N GLY A 509 10.24 15.96 3.05
CA GLY A 509 10.46 14.52 3.19
C GLY A 509 11.62 13.99 2.36
N ASN A 510 11.86 12.67 2.43
CA ASN A 510 12.96 12.03 1.69
C ASN A 510 12.57 10.63 1.18
N LEU A 511 13.24 10.21 0.10
CA LEU A 511 13.25 8.83 -0.39
C LEU A 511 14.62 8.23 -0.09
N VAL A 512 14.66 7.15 0.67
CA VAL A 512 15.91 6.48 1.05
C VAL A 512 15.90 5.04 0.56
N ARG A 513 16.97 4.61 -0.13
CA ARG A 513 17.14 3.20 -0.51
C ARG A 513 17.98 2.50 0.54
N ASP A 514 17.36 1.56 1.24
CA ASP A 514 17.98 0.79 2.31
C ASP A 514 17.24 -0.54 2.48
N GLN A 515 17.80 -1.62 1.89
CA GLN A 515 17.14 -2.94 1.74
C GLN A 515 15.74 -2.88 1.07
N GLY A 516 15.47 -1.79 0.34
CA GLY A 516 14.17 -1.45 -0.22
C GLY A 516 14.01 0.06 -0.34
N LEU A 517 12.96 0.54 -1.02
CA LEU A 517 12.62 1.96 -0.99
C LEU A 517 11.96 2.28 0.36
N GLN A 518 12.37 3.37 1.00
CA GLN A 518 11.76 3.89 2.22
C GLN A 518 11.30 5.32 2.03
N ILE A 519 10.11 5.55 2.54
CA ILE A 519 9.43 6.84 2.52
C ILE A 519 9.65 7.50 3.88
N GLN A 520 10.23 8.69 3.88
CA GLN A 520 10.34 9.53 5.08
C GLN A 520 9.35 10.67 4.95
N PRO A 521 8.10 10.46 5.39
CA PRO A 521 7.07 11.48 5.29
C PRO A 521 7.31 12.61 6.30
N VAL A 522 6.62 13.72 6.07
CA VAL A 522 6.55 14.85 7.00
C VAL A 522 5.16 14.85 7.64
N SER A 523 5.10 14.68 8.96
CA SER A 523 3.82 14.65 9.69
C SER A 523 3.15 16.03 9.71
N ARG A 524 3.97 17.09 9.77
CA ARG A 524 3.55 18.48 9.75
C ARG A 524 4.66 19.36 9.17
N LEU A 525 4.28 20.28 8.29
CA LEU A 525 5.14 21.35 7.79
C LEU A 525 4.47 22.68 8.11
N ASP A 526 5.17 23.53 8.87
CA ASP A 526 4.77 24.91 9.11
C ASP A 526 5.65 25.86 8.30
N ILE A 527 5.01 26.85 7.67
CA ILE A 527 5.68 28.01 7.06
C ILE A 527 5.28 29.22 7.91
N LEU A 528 6.26 29.82 8.56
CA LEU A 528 6.10 30.88 9.54
C LEU A 528 6.67 32.17 8.98
N LEU A 529 5.95 33.28 9.15
CA LEU A 529 6.40 34.60 8.73
C LEU A 529 6.96 35.39 9.91
N TYR A 530 8.13 36.00 9.71
CA TYR A 530 8.81 36.87 10.65
C TYR A 530 9.21 38.19 9.98
N THR A 531 9.33 39.26 10.77
CA THR A 531 10.07 40.45 10.35
C THR A 531 11.57 40.15 10.29
N ALA A 532 12.34 40.98 9.58
CA ALA A 532 13.81 40.90 9.61
C ALA A 532 14.42 41.04 11.03
N SER A 533 13.74 41.72 11.95
CA SER A 533 14.14 41.80 13.36
C SER A 533 13.84 40.54 14.19
N GLY A 534 13.26 39.49 13.57
CA GLY A 534 12.92 38.24 14.24
C GLY A 534 11.60 38.27 15.01
N ARG A 535 10.76 39.31 14.83
CA ARG A 535 9.41 39.33 15.41
C ARG A 535 8.50 38.40 14.61
N PHE A 536 7.87 37.45 15.29
CA PHE A 536 6.89 36.55 14.68
C PHE A 536 5.64 37.32 14.24
N ILE A 537 5.22 37.14 12.99
CA ILE A 537 4.00 37.74 12.44
C ILE A 537 2.86 36.71 12.46
N GLY A 538 3.12 35.47 12.05
CA GLY A 538 2.15 34.39 12.14
C GLY A 538 2.45 33.21 11.20
N VAL A 539 1.52 32.24 11.14
CA VAL A 539 1.64 31.04 10.31
C VAL A 539 1.07 31.34 8.92
N MET A 540 1.90 31.27 7.88
CA MET A 540 1.46 31.45 6.49
C MET A 540 0.76 30.21 5.95
N ALA A 541 1.30 29.03 6.26
CA ALA A 541 0.71 27.76 5.86
C ALA A 541 1.06 26.68 6.88
N ARG A 542 0.12 25.76 7.10
CA ARG A 542 0.34 24.52 7.83
C ARG A 542 -0.19 23.37 7.01
N LEU A 543 0.69 22.47 6.65
CA LEU A 543 0.36 21.21 6.00
C LEU A 543 0.62 20.05 6.95
N ARG A 544 -0.09 18.95 6.73
CA ARG A 544 0.04 17.71 7.49
C ARG A 544 0.08 16.53 6.55
N ASN A 545 0.68 15.43 6.99
CA ASN A 545 0.68 14.15 6.29
C ASN A 545 1.22 14.25 4.86
N LEU A 546 2.42 14.80 4.71
CA LEU A 546 3.04 15.02 3.42
C LEU A 546 3.95 13.85 3.04
N LEU A 547 3.70 13.26 1.88
CA LEU A 547 4.64 12.37 1.23
C LEU A 547 5.88 13.15 0.75
N PRO A 548 7.03 12.49 0.58
CA PRO A 548 8.20 13.09 -0.03
C PRO A 548 7.87 13.73 -1.38
N GLY A 549 8.16 15.02 -1.55
CA GLY A 549 7.76 15.74 -2.75
C GLY A 549 8.17 17.20 -2.76
N SER A 550 7.84 17.87 -3.86
CA SER A 550 8.01 19.32 -4.05
C SER A 550 6.66 20.01 -3.86
N TYR A 551 6.61 20.95 -2.93
CA TYR A 551 5.41 21.73 -2.59
C TYR A 551 5.66 23.20 -2.88
N SER A 552 4.74 23.85 -3.60
CA SER A 552 4.89 25.24 -4.02
C SER A 552 3.81 26.13 -3.42
N PHE A 553 4.20 27.31 -2.94
CA PHE A 553 3.34 28.29 -2.29
C PHE A 553 3.53 29.67 -2.91
N GLY A 554 2.43 30.33 -3.25
CA GLY A 554 2.45 31.73 -3.67
C GLY A 554 2.66 32.65 -2.46
N ILE A 555 3.76 33.39 -2.45
CA ILE A 555 4.03 34.46 -1.49
C ILE A 555 3.60 35.77 -2.14
N THR A 556 2.37 36.19 -1.84
CA THR A 556 1.72 37.35 -2.48
C THR A 556 2.15 38.69 -1.89
N GLY A 557 2.92 38.69 -0.79
CA GLY A 557 3.23 39.89 -0.03
C GLY A 557 2.14 40.29 0.97
N ARG A 558 1.18 39.40 1.23
CA ARG A 558 0.22 39.51 2.34
C ARG A 558 0.65 38.63 3.51
N GLY A 559 0.30 39.05 4.72
CA GLY A 559 0.49 38.26 5.94
C GLY A 559 -0.61 37.22 6.14
N PRO A 560 -0.57 36.47 7.26
CA PRO A 560 -1.52 35.38 7.57
C PRO A 560 -3.01 35.80 7.63
N THR A 561 -3.28 37.07 7.90
CA THR A 561 -4.64 37.63 7.94
C THR A 561 -5.07 38.25 6.60
N SER A 562 -4.34 37.97 5.52
CA SER A 562 -4.51 38.57 4.18
C SER A 562 -4.27 40.09 4.08
N VAL A 563 -3.84 40.73 5.18
CA VAL A 563 -3.40 42.12 5.19
C VAL A 563 -2.06 42.24 4.45
N GLN A 564 -1.94 43.24 3.57
CA GLN A 564 -0.70 43.50 2.83
C GLN A 564 0.43 43.87 3.79
N LEU A 565 1.60 43.26 3.59
CA LEU A 565 2.80 43.57 4.35
C LEU A 565 3.35 44.95 3.94
N ALA A 566 3.83 45.71 4.92
CA ALA A 566 4.51 46.96 4.65
C ALA A 566 5.81 46.72 3.87
N ARG A 567 6.28 47.72 3.13
CA ARG A 567 7.60 47.71 2.49
C ARG A 567 8.68 47.39 3.53
N GLY A 568 9.53 46.40 3.25
CA GLY A 568 10.54 45.96 4.21
C GLY A 568 11.04 44.55 4.00
N ALA A 569 11.99 44.13 4.84
CA ALA A 569 12.57 42.80 4.81
C ALA A 569 11.84 41.85 5.77
N TYR A 570 11.65 40.61 5.33
CA TYR A 570 10.92 39.55 6.01
C TYR A 570 11.65 38.22 5.88
N GLU A 571 11.28 37.28 6.73
CA GLU A 571 11.85 35.94 6.75
C GLU A 571 10.73 34.90 6.82
N LEU A 572 10.81 33.88 5.97
CA LEU A 572 10.03 32.67 6.08
C LEU A 572 10.85 31.61 6.81
N ARG A 573 10.36 31.15 7.96
CA ARG A 573 10.93 30.04 8.73
C ARG A 573 10.09 28.80 8.57
N LEU A 574 10.69 27.72 8.12
CA LEU A 574 10.05 26.44 7.90
C LEU A 574 10.41 25.47 9.02
N ALA A 575 9.43 24.70 9.48
CA ALA A 575 9.62 23.63 10.44
C ALA A 575 8.88 22.37 9.98
N ALA A 576 9.62 21.27 9.81
CA ALA A 576 9.09 19.99 9.35
C ALA A 576 9.31 18.91 10.41
N TRP A 577 8.23 18.31 10.90
CA TRP A 577 8.27 17.24 11.91
C TRP A 577 8.24 15.86 11.25
N PRO A 578 9.02 14.88 11.75
CA PRO A 578 8.90 13.49 11.30
C PRO A 578 7.61 12.86 11.83
N THR A 579 7.29 11.65 11.37
CA THR A 579 6.21 10.84 11.94
C THR A 579 6.65 10.02 13.15
N LEU A 580 7.93 9.66 13.23
CA LEU A 580 8.56 9.05 14.40
C LEU A 580 9.99 9.59 14.63
N PRO A 581 10.44 9.69 15.89
CA PRO A 581 9.64 9.60 17.12
C PRO A 581 8.68 10.79 17.25
N LEU A 582 7.60 10.64 18.02
CA LEU A 582 6.50 11.62 18.07
C LEU A 582 6.90 12.97 18.70
N ASP A 583 7.92 12.97 19.54
CA ASP A 583 8.50 14.09 20.28
C ASP A 583 9.78 14.63 19.63
N ALA A 584 10.11 14.16 18.43
CA ALA A 584 11.27 14.66 17.69
C ALA A 584 11.18 16.16 17.41
N GLN A 585 12.34 16.82 17.52
CA GLN A 585 12.51 18.20 17.05
C GLN A 585 12.36 18.28 15.53
N PRO A 586 11.78 19.39 15.00
CA PRO A 586 11.61 19.55 13.57
C PRO A 586 12.94 19.85 12.86
N SER A 587 13.04 19.42 11.61
CA SER A 587 14.00 20.00 10.67
C SER A 587 13.61 21.44 10.35
N ARG A 588 14.58 22.34 10.25
CA ARG A 588 14.35 23.77 10.05
C ARG A 588 15.06 24.27 8.80
N ALA A 589 14.42 25.20 8.11
CA ALA A 589 15.00 25.96 7.02
C ALA A 589 14.48 27.40 7.07
N GLN A 590 15.20 28.34 6.47
CA GLN A 590 14.78 29.74 6.41
C GLN A 590 15.12 30.37 5.06
N VAL A 591 14.28 31.30 4.62
CA VAL A 591 14.51 32.11 3.42
C VAL A 591 14.07 33.54 3.66
N SER A 592 14.91 34.51 3.31
CA SER A 592 14.62 35.93 3.44
C SER A 592 14.08 36.52 2.13
N PHE A 593 13.20 37.51 2.23
CA PHE A 593 12.68 38.25 1.09
C PHE A 593 12.38 39.71 1.45
N ARG A 594 12.13 40.54 0.45
CA ARG A 594 11.80 41.97 0.59
C ARG A 594 10.52 42.31 -0.16
N ILE A 595 9.67 43.10 0.49
CA ILE A 595 8.52 43.79 -0.12
C ILE A 595 8.96 45.17 -0.57
N GLU A 596 8.72 45.48 -1.84
CA GLU A 596 9.09 46.74 -2.51
C GLU A 596 8.12 47.90 -2.29
#